data_AF-A0A2S9FEX1-F1
#
_entry.id   AF-A0A2S9FEX1-F1
#
_cell.length_a   1.000
_cell.length_b   1.000
_cell.length_c   1.000
_cell.angle_alpha   90.00
_cell.angle_beta   90.00
_cell.angle_gamma   90.00
#
_symmetry.space_group_name_H-M   'P 1'
#
loop_
_entity.id
_entity.type
_entity.pdbx_description
1 polymer ?
#
loop_
_entity_poly.entity_id
_entity_poly.type
_entity_poly.pdbx_seq_one_letter_code
_entity_poly.pdbx_strand_id
1 'polypeptide(L)'
;METQMLIRIIVGVLGIAVVGALAVKRVLWLTKLIRSGQPMSEGNNRKDHMKKRITTQIEEVFGQTRLLRWNTAGIAHFFTMWGFFILGSVYVEAFGQLVDHDFHIPFVGRWDALGFLQDFFALAVLLGIITFSIIRIVREPKKHGRDSRFYGSHTGGAWLILFMIFNVIWTYALVRGAAVNTGALPYGNGAFLSQAMGWILHPLGEPANE
;
A
#
# COMPACT_ATOMS: atom_id res chain seq x y z
N MET A 1 4.42 27.49 16.70
CA MET A 1 4.01 26.52 15.66
C MET A 1 3.89 27.32 14.37
N GLU A 2 4.76 27.08 13.40
CA GLU A 2 4.70 27.70 12.06
C GLU A 2 3.30 27.56 11.45
N THR A 3 2.81 28.56 10.71
CA THR A 3 1.48 28.55 10.09
C THR A 3 1.30 27.32 9.19
N GLN A 4 2.36 26.92 8.47
CA GLN A 4 2.35 25.74 7.61
C GLN A 4 2.18 24.44 8.40
N MET A 5 2.90 24.28 9.52
CA MET A 5 2.76 23.12 10.40
C MET A 5 1.34 23.02 10.98
N LEU A 6 0.74 24.14 11.38
CA LEU A 6 -0.66 24.16 11.84
C LEU A 6 -1.62 23.69 10.74
N ILE A 7 -1.45 24.17 9.50
CA ILE A 7 -2.27 23.75 8.37
C ILE A 7 -2.11 22.25 8.11
N ARG A 8 -0.87 21.73 8.05
CA ARG A 8 -0.59 20.29 7.84
C ARG A 8 -1.27 19.42 8.88
N ILE A 9 -1.13 19.76 10.16
CA ILE A 9 -1.73 19.01 11.27
C ILE A 9 -3.27 19.08 11.19
N ILE A 10 -3.86 20.27 10.98
CA ILE A 10 -5.32 20.41 10.88
C ILE A 10 -5.85 19.57 9.72
N VAL A 11 -5.26 19.69 8.53
CA VAL A 11 -5.70 18.94 7.35
C VAL A 11 -5.53 17.43 7.57
N GLY A 12 -4.39 17.00 8.13
CA GLY A 12 -4.14 15.60 8.46
C GLY A 12 -5.14 15.02 9.45
N VAL A 13 -5.36 15.71 10.57
CA VAL A 13 -6.29 15.27 11.63
C VAL A 13 -7.74 15.27 11.13
N LEU A 14 -8.17 16.31 10.41
CA LEU A 14 -9.51 16.35 9.83
C LEU A 14 -9.70 15.24 8.79
N GLY A 15 -8.69 14.99 7.95
CA GLY A 15 -8.69 13.90 6.99
C GLY A 15 -8.86 12.53 7.68
N ILE A 16 -8.07 12.27 8.73
CA ILE A 16 -8.17 11.06 9.56
C ILE A 16 -9.57 10.96 10.18
N ALA A 17 -10.10 12.04 10.75
CA ALA A 17 -11.40 12.03 11.40
C ALA A 17 -12.53 11.68 10.42
N VAL A 18 -12.54 12.29 9.23
CA VAL A 18 -13.54 12.04 8.19
C VAL A 18 -13.44 10.60 7.68
N VAL A 19 -12.25 10.15 7.28
CA VAL A 19 -12.04 8.78 6.77
C VAL A 19 -12.35 7.75 7.85
N GLY A 20 -11.93 8.01 9.09
CA GLY A 20 -12.20 7.17 10.25
C GLY A 20 -13.69 7.03 10.54
N ALA A 21 -14.44 8.14 10.51
CA ALA A 21 -15.90 8.11 10.69
C ALA A 21 -16.61 7.28 9.61
N LEU A 22 -16.20 7.44 8.34
CA LEU A 22 -16.73 6.64 7.22
C LEU A 22 -16.38 5.16 7.36
N ALA A 23 -15.15 4.84 7.77
CA ALA A 23 -14.69 3.48 8.00
C ALA A 23 -15.47 2.81 9.14
N VAL A 24 -15.62 3.48 10.30
CA VAL A 24 -16.40 2.99 11.44
C VAL A 24 -17.85 2.75 11.03
N LYS A 25 -18.48 3.71 10.34
CA LYS A 25 -19.84 3.56 9.82
C LYS A 25 -19.97 2.31 8.95
N ARG A 26 -19.00 2.06 8.04
CA ARG A 26 -19.00 0.90 7.16
C ARG A 26 -18.81 -0.41 7.94
N VAL A 27 -17.89 -0.45 8.90
CA VAL A 27 -17.64 -1.61 9.75
C VAL A 27 -18.87 -1.97 10.58
N LEU A 28 -19.53 -0.98 11.19
CA LEU A 28 -20.77 -1.19 11.95
C LEU A 28 -21.88 -1.75 11.05
N TRP A 29 -22.04 -1.21 9.85
CA TRP A 29 -23.00 -1.70 8.88
C TRP A 29 -22.71 -3.14 8.45
N LEU A 30 -21.45 -3.46 8.10
CA LEU A 30 -21.03 -4.81 7.71
C LEU A 30 -21.25 -5.80 8.87
N THR A 31 -20.93 -5.40 10.09
CA THR A 31 -21.14 -6.23 11.28
C THR A 31 -22.61 -6.52 11.49
N LYS A 32 -23.49 -5.51 11.33
CA LYS A 32 -24.94 -5.69 11.42
C LYS A 32 -25.46 -6.63 10.33
N LEU A 33 -24.98 -6.47 9.10
CA LEU A 33 -25.35 -7.33 7.96
C LEU A 33 -24.89 -8.78 8.16
N ILE A 34 -23.67 -9.00 8.64
CA ILE A 34 -23.16 -10.34 8.90
C ILE A 34 -23.97 -11.00 10.02
N ARG A 35 -24.27 -10.24 11.09
CA ARG A 35 -25.04 -10.74 12.25
C ARG A 35 -26.51 -10.97 11.96
N SER A 36 -27.07 -10.46 10.86
CA SER A 36 -28.45 -10.79 10.48
C SER A 36 -28.59 -12.16 9.81
N GLY A 37 -27.49 -12.82 9.47
CA GLY A 37 -27.48 -14.20 9.00
C GLY A 37 -27.69 -15.23 10.12
N GLN A 38 -27.94 -16.48 9.74
CA GLN A 38 -28.02 -17.59 10.69
C GLN A 38 -26.67 -17.82 11.38
N PRO A 39 -26.63 -18.05 12.70
CA PRO A 39 -25.42 -18.46 13.40
C PRO A 39 -24.86 -19.75 12.79
N MET A 40 -23.54 -19.85 12.72
CA MET A 40 -22.87 -21.05 12.24
C MET A 40 -23.13 -22.20 13.22
N SER A 41 -23.53 -23.37 12.73
CA SER A 41 -23.71 -24.55 13.58
C SER A 41 -22.38 -24.95 14.24
N GLU A 42 -22.44 -25.65 15.37
CA GLU A 42 -21.22 -26.09 16.07
C GLU A 42 -20.33 -26.96 15.18
N GLY A 43 -20.92 -27.82 14.33
CA GLY A 43 -20.17 -28.63 13.36
C GLY A 43 -19.54 -27.83 12.22
N ASN A 44 -20.05 -26.63 11.91
CA ASN A 44 -19.56 -25.79 10.81
C ASN A 44 -18.72 -24.60 11.28
N ASN A 45 -18.55 -24.38 12.59
CA ASN A 45 -17.93 -23.17 13.14
C ASN A 45 -16.42 -23.01 12.81
N ARG A 46 -15.81 -23.98 12.11
CA ARG A 46 -14.40 -24.04 11.70
C ARG A 46 -13.42 -23.75 12.85
N LYS A 47 -13.82 -24.00 14.11
CA LYS A 47 -12.99 -23.81 15.31
C LYS A 47 -12.10 -25.01 15.66
N ASP A 48 -12.10 -26.03 14.80
CA ASP A 48 -11.25 -27.22 14.85
C ASP A 48 -9.85 -26.97 14.23
N HIS A 49 -8.85 -27.74 14.68
CA HIS A 49 -7.50 -27.76 14.10
C HIS A 49 -6.81 -26.38 13.95
N MET A 50 -6.99 -25.48 14.92
CA MET A 50 -6.48 -24.09 14.89
C MET A 50 -5.02 -23.96 14.51
N LYS A 51 -4.13 -24.79 15.08
CA LYS A 51 -2.70 -24.77 14.74
C LYS A 51 -2.49 -24.97 13.24
N LYS A 52 -3.10 -26.01 12.65
CA LYS A 52 -2.98 -26.32 11.23
C LYS A 52 -3.52 -25.17 10.37
N ARG A 53 -4.67 -24.61 10.72
CA ARG A 53 -5.28 -23.50 9.96
C ARG A 53 -4.43 -22.23 10.00
N ILE A 54 -3.88 -21.87 11.16
CA ILE A 54 -2.98 -20.71 11.30
C ILE A 54 -1.71 -20.94 10.49
N THR A 55 -1.09 -22.11 10.60
CA THR A 55 0.09 -22.47 9.80
C THR A 55 -0.20 -22.37 8.30
N THR A 56 -1.31 -22.96 7.83
CA THR A 56 -1.73 -22.86 6.42
C THR A 56 -1.98 -21.41 6.00
N GLN A 57 -2.57 -20.57 6.86
CA GLN A 57 -2.76 -19.15 6.55
C GLN A 57 -1.42 -18.44 6.34
N ILE A 58 -0.43 -18.68 7.20
CA ILE A 58 0.90 -18.09 7.06
C ILE A 58 1.57 -18.59 5.78
N GLU A 59 1.56 -19.90 5.52
CA GLU A 59 2.20 -20.50 4.35
C GLU A 59 1.55 -20.09 3.03
N GLU A 60 0.22 -20.05 2.96
CA GLU A 60 -0.51 -19.80 1.72
C GLU A 60 -0.75 -18.32 1.46
N VAL A 61 -0.97 -17.50 2.48
CA VAL A 61 -1.23 -16.06 2.32
C VAL A 61 0.04 -15.25 2.39
N PHE A 62 0.82 -15.40 3.47
CA PHE A 62 2.05 -14.63 3.65
C PHE A 62 3.18 -15.14 2.75
N GLY A 63 3.34 -16.47 2.66
CA GLY A 63 4.28 -17.11 1.76
C GLY A 63 3.84 -17.16 0.29
N GLN A 64 2.56 -16.90 -0.01
CA GLN A 64 1.96 -17.01 -1.35
C GLN A 64 2.31 -18.30 -2.11
N THR A 65 2.55 -19.40 -1.40
CA THR A 65 3.08 -20.66 -1.95
C THR A 65 2.24 -21.27 -3.06
N ARG A 66 0.92 -21.01 -3.09
CA ARG A 66 0.03 -21.45 -4.19
C ARG A 66 0.07 -20.49 -5.38
N LEU A 67 0.14 -19.19 -5.13
CA LEU A 67 0.06 -18.16 -6.17
C LEU A 67 1.37 -18.05 -6.96
N LEU A 68 2.49 -18.24 -6.27
CA LEU A 68 3.83 -18.23 -6.86
C LEU A 68 4.14 -19.44 -7.72
N ARG A 69 3.26 -20.47 -7.75
CA ARG A 69 3.58 -21.71 -8.46
C ARG A 69 3.96 -21.41 -9.91
N TRP A 70 3.11 -20.82 -10.77
CA TRP A 70 3.48 -20.63 -12.18
C TRP A 70 2.65 -19.57 -12.94
N ASN A 71 2.63 -18.30 -12.51
CA ASN A 71 2.00 -17.24 -13.31
C ASN A 71 2.63 -15.87 -13.07
N THR A 72 2.90 -15.11 -14.14
CA THR A 72 3.33 -13.71 -14.10
C THR A 72 2.47 -12.86 -13.16
N ALA A 73 1.15 -13.11 -13.16
CA ALA A 73 0.23 -12.43 -12.25
C ALA A 73 0.48 -12.75 -10.76
N GLY A 74 0.95 -13.96 -10.46
CA GLY A 74 1.26 -14.38 -9.08
C GLY A 74 2.53 -13.73 -8.57
N ILE A 75 3.58 -13.63 -9.39
CA ILE A 75 4.81 -12.91 -9.05
C ILE A 75 4.52 -11.42 -8.85
N ALA A 76 3.75 -10.80 -9.75
CA ALA A 76 3.34 -9.40 -9.61
C ALA A 76 2.55 -9.16 -8.31
N HIS A 77 1.67 -10.09 -7.94
CA HIS A 77 0.89 -10.01 -6.71
C HIS A 77 1.77 -10.20 -5.46
N PHE A 78 2.76 -11.09 -5.51
CA PHE A 78 3.71 -11.29 -4.42
C PHE A 78 4.43 -10.00 -4.06
N PHE A 79 5.04 -9.35 -5.06
CA PHE A 79 5.70 -8.07 -4.84
C PHE A 79 4.74 -6.97 -4.42
N THR A 80 3.52 -6.94 -4.97
CA THR A 80 2.52 -5.95 -4.58
C THR A 80 2.11 -6.11 -3.12
N MET A 81 1.85 -7.34 -2.66
CA MET A 81 1.46 -7.62 -1.27
C MET A 81 2.60 -7.30 -0.29
N TRP A 82 3.81 -7.79 -0.56
CA TRP A 82 4.96 -7.48 0.30
C TRP A 82 5.31 -6.00 0.28
N GLY A 83 5.11 -5.33 -0.86
CA GLY A 83 5.21 -3.89 -0.97
C GLY A 83 4.27 -3.17 -0.02
N PHE A 84 3.02 -3.61 0.15
CA PHE A 84 2.12 -3.02 1.15
C PHE A 84 2.62 -3.18 2.60
N PHE A 85 3.23 -4.31 2.95
CA PHE A 85 3.78 -4.51 4.29
C PHE A 85 5.01 -3.63 4.54
N ILE A 86 5.94 -3.58 3.60
CA ILE A 86 7.16 -2.79 3.72
C ILE A 86 6.84 -1.29 3.65
N LEU A 87 6.06 -0.84 2.66
CA LEU A 87 5.63 0.55 2.54
C LEU A 87 4.70 0.99 3.67
N GLY A 88 4.13 0.06 4.44
CA GLY A 88 3.48 0.35 5.72
C GLY A 88 4.36 1.18 6.66
N SER A 89 5.68 0.92 6.67
CA SER A 89 6.64 1.71 7.45
C SER A 89 6.72 3.17 6.98
N VAL A 90 6.63 3.42 5.67
CA VAL A 90 6.62 4.77 5.10
C VAL A 90 5.42 5.56 5.62
N TYR A 91 4.23 4.95 5.67
CA TYR A 91 3.05 5.66 6.16
C TYR A 91 3.17 6.01 7.64
N VAL A 92 3.72 5.11 8.45
CA VAL A 92 3.99 5.40 9.86
C VAL A 92 4.94 6.59 9.99
N GLU A 93 6.01 6.62 9.18
CA GLU A 93 6.95 7.75 9.16
C GLU A 93 6.29 9.05 8.69
N ALA A 94 5.58 9.02 7.56
CA ALA A 94 4.87 10.18 7.03
C ALA A 94 3.83 10.73 8.01
N PHE A 95 3.12 9.87 8.75
CA PHE A 95 2.20 10.30 9.81
C PHE A 95 2.94 10.95 10.98
N GLY A 96 4.07 10.41 11.40
CA GLY A 96 4.89 11.05 12.45
C GLY A 96 5.46 12.39 11.99
N GLN A 97 5.85 12.50 10.72
CA GLN A 97 6.34 13.72 10.07
C GLN A 97 5.30 14.86 10.00
N LEU A 98 4.02 14.56 10.20
CA LEU A 98 3.00 15.62 10.36
C LEU A 98 3.20 16.43 11.64
N VAL A 99 3.83 15.86 12.67
CA VAL A 99 4.00 16.46 13.99
C VAL A 99 5.46 16.74 14.32
N ASP A 100 6.36 15.84 13.91
CA ASP A 100 7.80 15.92 14.14
C ASP A 100 8.54 15.70 12.81
N HIS A 101 9.14 16.76 12.29
CA HIS A 101 9.84 16.78 11.00
C HIS A 101 10.87 15.64 10.86
N ASP A 102 11.57 15.31 11.94
CA ASP A 102 12.66 14.33 11.95
C ASP A 102 12.20 12.94 12.43
N PHE A 103 10.88 12.71 12.45
CA PHE A 103 10.32 11.45 12.90
C PHE A 103 10.80 10.28 12.05
N HIS A 104 11.16 9.21 12.75
CA HIS A 104 11.58 7.94 12.18
C HIS A 104 11.12 6.82 13.11
N ILE A 105 10.90 5.62 12.56
CA ILE A 105 10.48 4.48 13.38
C ILE A 105 11.61 4.11 14.36
N PRO A 106 11.32 3.92 15.65
CA PRO A 106 12.32 3.47 16.61
C PRO A 106 13.02 2.18 16.14
N PHE A 107 14.31 2.06 16.46
CA PHE A 107 15.19 0.92 16.12
C PHE A 107 15.54 0.75 14.64
N VAL A 108 14.61 0.89 13.69
CA VAL A 108 14.82 0.56 12.27
C VAL A 108 14.78 1.76 11.32
N GLY A 109 14.21 2.89 11.74
CA GLY A 109 13.95 4.06 10.88
C GLY A 109 15.19 4.84 10.45
N ARG A 110 16.39 4.39 10.79
CA ARG A 110 17.68 4.92 10.30
C ARG A 110 18.52 3.88 9.58
N TRP A 111 17.95 2.71 9.29
CA TRP A 111 18.68 1.64 8.60
C TRP A 111 18.58 1.88 7.10
N ASP A 112 19.72 2.07 6.44
CA ASP A 112 19.77 2.16 4.97
C ASP A 112 19.14 0.93 4.28
N ALA A 113 19.17 -0.23 4.95
CA ALA A 113 18.47 -1.42 4.48
C ALA A 113 16.94 -1.23 4.40
N LEU A 114 16.33 -0.51 5.35
CA LEU A 114 14.90 -0.22 5.33
C LEU A 114 14.57 0.76 4.19
N GLY A 115 15.36 1.83 4.04
CA GLY A 115 15.23 2.76 2.92
C GLY A 115 15.36 2.06 1.55
N PHE A 116 16.34 1.18 1.41
CA PHE A 116 16.51 0.34 0.22
C PHE A 116 15.29 -0.55 -0.04
N LEU A 117 14.79 -1.24 0.99
CA LEU A 117 13.63 -2.11 0.84
C LEU A 117 12.38 -1.31 0.45
N GLN A 118 12.16 -0.14 1.04
CA GLN A 118 11.05 0.73 0.67
C GLN A 118 11.11 1.11 -0.82
N ASP A 119 12.26 1.60 -1.29
CA ASP A 119 12.44 1.99 -2.70
C ASP A 119 12.36 0.81 -3.68
N PHE A 120 12.99 -0.31 -3.32
CA PHE A 120 12.91 -1.55 -4.10
C PHE A 120 11.46 -1.99 -4.28
N PHE A 121 10.70 -2.05 -3.19
CA PHE A 121 9.30 -2.46 -3.25
C PHE A 121 8.41 -1.42 -3.93
N ALA A 122 8.70 -0.12 -3.82
CA ALA A 122 7.98 0.90 -4.56
C ALA A 122 8.08 0.66 -6.08
N LEU A 123 9.29 0.39 -6.58
CA LEU A 123 9.49 0.04 -7.99
C LEU A 123 8.90 -1.33 -8.35
N ALA A 124 9.03 -2.34 -7.48
CA ALA A 124 8.45 -3.66 -7.73
C ALA A 124 6.91 -3.60 -7.82
N VAL A 125 6.26 -2.78 -6.98
CA VAL A 125 4.81 -2.52 -7.04
C VAL A 125 4.46 -1.78 -8.34
N LEU A 126 5.26 -0.78 -8.76
CA LEU A 126 5.05 -0.09 -10.03
C LEU A 126 5.09 -1.06 -11.22
N LEU A 127 6.08 -1.95 -11.25
CA LEU A 127 6.16 -3.02 -12.26
C LEU A 127 4.97 -3.98 -12.17
N GLY A 128 4.51 -4.29 -10.95
CA GLY A 128 3.28 -5.06 -10.73
C GLY A 128 2.04 -4.37 -11.31
N ILE A 129 1.89 -3.07 -11.11
CA ILE A 129 0.80 -2.25 -11.67
C ILE A 129 0.81 -2.31 -13.20
N ILE A 130 1.98 -2.12 -13.81
CA ILE A 130 2.16 -2.19 -15.26
C ILE A 130 1.78 -3.60 -15.76
N THR A 131 2.29 -4.64 -15.11
CA THR A 131 1.99 -6.04 -15.43
C THR A 131 0.49 -6.33 -15.38
N PHE A 132 -0.20 -5.91 -14.31
CA PHE A 132 -1.64 -6.10 -14.19
C PHE A 132 -2.42 -5.30 -15.22
N SER A 133 -1.99 -4.08 -15.53
CA SER A 133 -2.59 -3.25 -16.58
C SER A 133 -2.52 -3.96 -17.93
N ILE A 134 -1.35 -4.45 -18.31
CA ILE A 134 -1.13 -5.16 -19.58
C ILE A 134 -2.01 -6.42 -19.64
N ILE A 135 -1.98 -7.27 -18.59
CA ILE A 135 -2.79 -8.50 -18.55
C ILE A 135 -4.27 -8.17 -18.72
N ARG A 136 -4.75 -7.09 -18.10
CA ARG A 136 -6.17 -6.69 -18.13
C ARG A 136 -6.59 -6.13 -19.48
N ILE A 137 -5.73 -5.39 -20.16
CA ILE A 137 -5.98 -4.89 -21.52
C ILE A 137 -5.97 -6.07 -22.51
N VAL A 138 -4.96 -6.95 -22.42
CA VAL A 138 -4.80 -8.07 -23.36
C VAL A 138 -5.91 -9.09 -23.22
N ARG A 139 -6.40 -9.36 -22.00
CA ARG A 139 -7.44 -10.37 -21.73
C ARG A 139 -8.82 -9.75 -21.50
N GLU A 140 -9.08 -8.54 -21.97
CA GLU A 140 -10.31 -7.84 -21.64
C GLU A 140 -11.59 -8.57 -22.13
N PRO A 141 -12.66 -8.62 -21.33
CA PRO A 141 -13.87 -9.36 -21.69
C PRO A 141 -14.63 -8.72 -22.85
N LYS A 142 -14.42 -7.43 -23.13
CA LYS A 142 -15.01 -6.73 -24.28
C LYS A 142 -14.51 -7.28 -25.61
N LYS A 143 -13.27 -7.79 -25.67
CA LYS A 143 -12.65 -8.37 -26.88
C LYS A 143 -12.81 -9.88 -26.98
N HIS A 144 -12.71 -10.59 -25.84
CA HIS A 144 -12.66 -12.06 -25.82
C HIS A 144 -13.96 -12.73 -25.36
N GLY A 145 -15.00 -11.96 -24.99
CA GLY A 145 -16.27 -12.51 -24.55
C GLY A 145 -16.12 -13.48 -23.37
N ARG A 146 -16.75 -14.66 -23.48
CA ARG A 146 -16.76 -15.71 -22.44
C ARG A 146 -15.41 -16.39 -22.23
N ASP A 147 -14.52 -16.31 -23.22
CA ASP A 147 -13.18 -16.90 -23.14
C ASP A 147 -12.21 -16.04 -22.32
N SER A 148 -12.62 -14.81 -21.98
CA SER A 148 -11.86 -13.97 -21.06
C SER A 148 -11.90 -14.52 -19.64
N ARG A 149 -10.72 -14.62 -19.00
CA ARG A 149 -10.59 -14.84 -17.55
C ARG A 149 -11.32 -13.81 -16.68
N PHE A 150 -11.69 -12.67 -17.26
CA PHE A 150 -12.36 -11.56 -16.59
C PHE A 150 -13.85 -11.48 -16.96
N TYR A 151 -14.40 -12.48 -17.67
CA TYR A 151 -15.82 -12.53 -17.96
C TYR A 151 -16.63 -12.60 -16.66
N GLY A 152 -17.68 -11.77 -16.55
CA GLY A 152 -18.50 -11.63 -15.34
C GLY A 152 -17.83 -10.89 -14.17
N SER A 153 -16.62 -10.35 -14.34
CA SER A 153 -15.91 -9.59 -13.30
C SER A 153 -16.22 -8.08 -13.33
N HIS A 154 -16.06 -7.42 -12.18
CA HIS A 154 -16.21 -5.97 -12.03
C HIS A 154 -14.94 -5.23 -12.49
N THR A 155 -14.76 -5.11 -13.81
CA THR A 155 -13.54 -4.53 -14.41
C THR A 155 -13.32 -3.06 -14.05
N GLY A 156 -14.39 -2.26 -13.92
CA GLY A 156 -14.29 -0.85 -13.51
C GLY A 156 -13.70 -0.67 -12.11
N GLY A 157 -14.18 -1.46 -11.12
CA GLY A 157 -13.62 -1.46 -9.77
C GLY A 157 -12.16 -1.90 -9.75
N ALA A 158 -11.79 -2.88 -10.58
CA ALA A 158 -10.40 -3.33 -10.69
C ALA A 158 -9.46 -2.24 -11.23
N TRP A 159 -9.89 -1.45 -12.21
CA TRP A 159 -9.13 -0.30 -12.71
C TRP A 159 -9.02 0.82 -11.68
N LEU A 160 -10.12 1.11 -10.97
CA LEU A 160 -10.12 2.09 -9.89
C LEU A 160 -9.09 1.73 -8.81
N ILE A 161 -9.10 0.48 -8.33
CA ILE A 161 -8.14 0.03 -7.33
C ILE A 161 -6.71 0.13 -7.88
N LEU A 162 -6.46 -0.30 -9.12
CA LEU A 162 -5.13 -0.19 -9.72
C LEU A 162 -4.63 1.25 -9.77
N PHE A 163 -5.51 2.20 -10.10
CA PHE A 163 -5.23 3.62 -10.06
C PHE A 163 -4.97 4.12 -8.63
N MET A 164 -5.71 3.65 -7.61
CA MET A 164 -5.43 3.98 -6.21
C MET A 164 -4.07 3.46 -5.73
N ILE A 165 -3.66 2.26 -6.15
CA ILE A 165 -2.32 1.72 -5.83
C ILE A 165 -1.24 2.55 -6.54
N PHE A 166 -1.47 2.94 -7.80
CA PHE A 166 -0.57 3.87 -8.48
C PHE A 166 -0.43 5.18 -7.69
N ASN A 167 -1.53 5.71 -7.15
CA ASN A 167 -1.50 6.93 -6.34
C ASN A 167 -0.58 6.83 -5.13
N VAL A 168 -0.55 5.69 -4.47
CA VAL A 168 0.39 5.42 -3.38
C VAL A 168 1.85 5.53 -3.84
N ILE A 169 2.19 5.00 -5.01
CA ILE A 169 3.58 4.91 -5.47
C ILE A 169 4.13 6.24 -5.97
N TRP A 170 3.37 7.01 -6.76
CA TRP A 170 3.88 8.30 -7.23
C TRP A 170 3.91 9.34 -6.11
N THR A 171 2.95 9.32 -5.19
CA THR A 171 2.99 10.20 -4.01
C THR A 171 4.12 9.83 -3.06
N TYR A 172 4.41 8.53 -2.87
CA TYR A 172 5.61 8.05 -2.19
C TYR A 172 6.88 8.70 -2.77
N ALA A 173 7.06 8.61 -4.09
CA ALA A 173 8.23 9.12 -4.78
C ALA A 173 8.41 10.63 -4.57
N LEU A 174 7.31 11.39 -4.61
CA LEU A 174 7.33 12.83 -4.36
C LEU A 174 7.64 13.18 -2.91
N VAL A 175 6.93 12.58 -1.95
CA VAL A 175 7.12 12.87 -0.52
C VAL A 175 8.53 12.50 -0.08
N ARG A 176 9.06 11.36 -0.54
CA ARG A 176 10.42 10.95 -0.19
C ARG A 176 11.50 11.80 -0.88
N GLY A 177 11.29 12.17 -2.14
CA GLY A 177 12.21 13.09 -2.84
C GLY A 177 12.25 14.47 -2.18
N ALA A 178 11.09 15.00 -1.81
CA ALA A 178 10.97 16.23 -1.04
C ALA A 178 11.72 16.13 0.30
N ALA A 179 11.54 15.02 1.02
CA ALA A 179 12.23 14.75 2.29
C ALA A 179 13.77 14.68 2.15
N VAL A 180 14.31 14.32 0.99
CA VAL A 180 15.76 14.41 0.73
C VAL A 180 16.20 15.87 0.72
N ASN A 181 15.45 16.74 0.03
CA ASN A 181 15.80 18.15 -0.14
C ASN A 181 15.60 18.97 1.14
N THR A 182 14.67 18.57 2.02
CA THR A 182 14.44 19.22 3.32
C THR A 182 15.25 18.62 4.47
N GLY A 183 15.99 17.53 4.23
CA GLY A 183 16.73 16.81 5.27
C GLY A 183 15.86 15.96 6.21
N ALA A 184 14.56 15.82 5.93
CA ALA A 184 13.64 14.99 6.71
C ALA A 184 13.80 13.48 6.45
N LEU A 185 14.51 13.07 5.39
CA LEU A 185 14.71 11.65 5.08
C LEU A 185 15.73 11.02 6.04
N PRO A 186 15.36 10.01 6.83
CA PRO A 186 16.25 9.43 7.83
C PRO A 186 17.21 8.37 7.26
N TYR A 187 17.25 8.21 5.93
CA TYR A 187 18.02 7.20 5.20
C TYR A 187 19.07 7.86 4.32
N GLY A 188 20.23 7.22 4.19
CA GLY A 188 21.30 7.63 3.30
C GLY A 188 21.09 7.15 1.86
N ASN A 189 22.18 6.77 1.20
CA ASN A 189 22.18 6.37 -0.21
C ASN A 189 21.50 5.02 -0.48
N GLY A 190 21.17 4.26 0.57
CA GLY A 190 20.37 3.04 0.45
C GLY A 190 18.97 3.31 -0.14
N ALA A 191 18.38 4.48 0.13
CA ALA A 191 17.12 4.92 -0.45
C ALA A 191 17.32 5.53 -1.85
N PHE A 192 17.78 4.70 -2.79
CA PHE A 192 18.19 5.11 -4.13
C PHE A 192 17.12 5.83 -4.98
N LEU A 193 15.86 5.40 -4.94
CA LEU A 193 14.77 6.05 -5.69
C LEU A 193 14.42 7.38 -5.01
N SER A 194 14.40 7.40 -3.69
CA SER A 194 14.16 8.63 -2.91
C SER A 194 15.22 9.68 -3.22
N GLN A 195 16.50 9.30 -3.20
CA GLN A 195 17.62 10.17 -3.57
C GLN A 195 17.52 10.66 -5.03
N ALA A 196 17.17 9.78 -5.97
CA ALA A 196 16.96 10.16 -7.37
C ALA A 196 15.81 11.16 -7.52
N MET A 197 14.71 10.96 -6.79
CA MET A 197 13.59 11.90 -6.78
C MET A 197 13.97 13.24 -6.12
N GLY A 198 14.79 13.22 -5.08
CA GLY A 198 15.36 14.44 -4.49
C GLY A 198 16.10 15.27 -5.52
N TRP A 199 17.00 14.63 -6.29
CA TRP A 199 17.70 15.29 -7.40
C TRP A 199 16.75 15.87 -8.47
N ILE A 200 15.70 15.14 -8.84
CA ILE A 200 14.68 15.62 -9.80
C ILE A 200 13.92 16.85 -9.27
N LEU A 201 13.61 16.86 -7.97
CA LEU A 201 12.82 17.92 -7.33
C LEU A 201 13.67 19.12 -6.85
N HIS A 202 14.99 18.94 -6.74
CA HIS A 202 15.91 19.97 -6.26
C HIS A 202 15.78 21.33 -7.00
N PRO A 203 15.61 21.38 -8.34
CA PRO A 203 15.44 22.64 -9.06
C PRO A 203 14.17 23.44 -8.69
N LEU A 204 13.18 22.82 -8.04
CA LEU A 204 11.95 23.49 -7.62
C LEU A 204 12.16 24.41 -6.40
N GLY A 205 13.30 24.28 -5.72
CA GLY A 205 13.66 25.07 -4.54
C GLY A 205 13.03 24.56 -3.24
N GLU A 206 13.62 24.97 -2.13
CA GLU A 206 13.19 24.56 -0.77
C GLU A 206 11.70 24.82 -0.49
N PRO A 207 11.10 25.99 -0.85
CA PRO A 207 9.68 26.24 -0.56
C PRO A 207 8.71 25.31 -1.29
N ALA A 208 9.12 24.70 -2.40
CA ALA A 208 8.30 23.74 -3.14
C ALA A 208 8.48 22.30 -2.63
N ASN A 209 9.58 22.03 -1.93
CA ASN A 209 9.91 20.74 -1.35
C ASN A 209 9.48 20.63 0.13
N GLU A 210 9.03 21.72 0.75
CA GLU A 210 8.53 21.77 2.13
C GLU A 210 7.03 21.45 2.23
#